data_AF-A0A066YKR0-F1
#
_entry.id   AF-A0A066YKR0-F1
#
_cell.length_a   1.000
_cell.length_b   1.000
_cell.length_c   1.000
_cell.angle_alpha   90.00
_cell.angle_beta   90.00
_cell.angle_gamma   90.00
#
_symmetry.space_group_name_H-M   'P 1'
#
loop_
_entity.id
_entity.type
_entity.pdbx_description
1 polymer ?
#
loop_
_entity_poly.entity_id
_entity_poly.type
_entity_poly.pdbx_seq_one_letter_code
_entity_poly.pdbx_strand_id
1 'polypeptide(L)'
;MAMSGRDLKKASEAFQDAFDLNSFDQMLRFHLSRKREGISLGASLAVVVFEVLDTADREGWIQELIAGARESNPGNPQLAEFAEGFGLAPVGRERRDALQRVLGA
;
A
#
# COMPACT_ATOMS: atom_id res chain seq x y z
N MET A 1 3.64 -9.92 7.51
CA MET A 1 4.05 -10.81 6.39
C MET A 1 5.23 -10.13 5.76
N ALA A 2 6.30 -10.86 5.41
CA ALA A 2 7.42 -10.25 4.70
C ALA A 2 7.12 -10.23 3.20
N MET A 3 7.23 -9.07 2.57
CA MET A 3 7.10 -8.94 1.11
C MET A 3 8.22 -9.73 0.41
N SER A 4 7.88 -10.48 -0.64
CA SER A 4 8.93 -11.03 -1.50
C SER A 4 9.57 -9.93 -2.34
N GLY A 5 10.83 -10.10 -2.77
CA GLY A 5 11.49 -9.12 -3.63
C GLY A 5 10.75 -8.87 -4.96
N ARG A 6 9.95 -9.83 -5.44
CA ARG A 6 9.08 -9.65 -6.61
C ARG A 6 7.88 -8.77 -6.29
N ASP A 7 7.26 -8.96 -5.13
CA ASP A 7 6.13 -8.13 -4.69
C ASP A 7 6.56 -6.70 -4.44
N LEU A 8 7.76 -6.53 -3.85
CA LEU A 8 8.33 -5.21 -3.57
C LEU A 8 8.67 -4.45 -4.86
N LYS A 9 9.17 -5.16 -5.89
CA LYS A 9 9.36 -4.57 -7.23
C LYS A 9 8.04 -4.12 -7.85
N LYS A 10 7.00 -4.97 -7.84
CA LYS A 10 5.67 -4.64 -8.38
C LYS A 10 5.03 -3.47 -7.64
N ALA A 11 5.10 -3.46 -6.31
CA ALA A 11 4.63 -2.37 -5.49
C ALA A 11 5.36 -1.07 -5.84
N SER A 12 6.69 -1.12 -5.92
CA SER A 12 7.50 0.04 -6.28
C SER A 12 7.13 0.60 -7.65
N GLU A 13 6.88 -0.25 -8.64
CA GLU A 13 6.42 0.17 -9.97
C GLU A 13 5.04 0.84 -9.92
N ALA A 14 4.08 0.23 -9.23
CA ALA A 14 2.73 0.79 -9.08
C ALA A 14 2.71 2.15 -8.35
N PHE A 15 3.55 2.30 -7.32
CA PHE A 15 3.69 3.58 -6.61
C PHE A 15 4.37 4.65 -7.45
N GLN A 16 5.36 4.29 -8.27
CA GLN A 16 6.01 5.23 -9.18
C GLN A 16 5.11 5.67 -10.33
N ASP A 17 4.18 4.82 -10.75
CA ASP A 17 3.15 5.17 -11.74
C ASP A 17 2.04 6.07 -11.15
N ALA A 18 1.70 5.85 -9.87
CA ALA A 18 0.61 6.54 -9.20
C ALA A 18 0.99 7.90 -8.58
N PHE A 19 2.26 8.15 -8.31
CA PHE A 19 2.71 9.32 -7.56
C PHE A 19 3.93 10.00 -8.20
N ASP A 20 4.08 11.27 -7.88
CA ASP A 20 5.34 11.99 -7.90
C ASP A 20 5.87 12.16 -6.46
N LEU A 21 7.07 12.73 -6.28
CA LEU A 21 7.67 12.92 -4.95
C LEU A 21 6.77 13.74 -4.01
N ASN A 22 6.11 14.78 -4.51
CA ASN A 22 5.31 15.68 -3.68
C ASN A 22 3.98 15.04 -3.24
N SER A 23 3.28 14.41 -4.18
CA SER A 23 2.03 13.69 -3.91
C SER A 23 2.27 12.45 -3.03
N PHE A 24 3.41 11.78 -3.18
CA PHE A 24 3.81 10.69 -2.28
C PHE A 24 4.08 11.20 -0.84
N ASP A 25 4.80 12.30 -0.69
CA ASP A 25 5.04 12.94 0.62
C ASP A 25 3.73 13.36 1.28
N GLN A 26 2.80 13.94 0.51
CA GLN A 26 1.47 14.31 1.00
C GLN A 26 0.67 13.08 1.45
N MET A 27 0.69 11.99 0.69
CA MET A 27 0.02 10.75 1.08
C MET A 27 0.58 10.19 2.39
N LEU A 28 1.91 10.13 2.53
CA LEU A 28 2.56 9.71 3.78
C LEU A 28 2.15 10.61 4.96
N ARG A 29 2.04 11.91 4.71
CA ARG A 29 1.71 12.87 5.77
C ARG A 29 0.25 12.83 6.17
N PHE A 30 -0.66 12.75 5.21
CA PHE A 30 -2.10 12.82 5.45
C PHE A 30 -2.69 11.49 5.90
N HIS A 31 -2.28 10.37 5.28
CA HIS A 31 -2.86 9.05 5.59
C HIS A 31 -2.09 8.34 6.70
N LEU A 32 -0.76 8.48 6.75
CA LEU A 32 0.09 7.74 7.69
C LEU A 32 0.64 8.60 8.83
N SER A 33 0.41 9.92 8.80
CA SER A 33 1.03 10.88 9.74
C SER A 33 2.57 10.83 9.79
N ARG A 34 3.20 10.23 8.77
CA ARG A 34 4.65 10.04 8.67
C ARG A 34 5.29 11.11 7.79
N LYS A 35 6.59 11.33 7.97
CA LYS A 35 7.40 12.23 7.13
C LYS A 35 8.44 11.41 6.38
N ARG A 36 8.62 11.69 5.09
CA ARG A 36 9.64 11.02 4.28
C ARG A 36 11.02 11.16 4.91
N GLU A 37 11.39 12.35 5.40
CA GLU A 37 12.73 12.63 5.94
C GLU A 37 13.08 11.77 7.16
N GLY A 38 12.08 11.20 7.84
CA GLY A 38 12.30 10.24 8.95
C GLY A 38 12.51 8.81 8.50
N ILE A 39 12.35 8.52 7.20
CA ILE A 39 12.39 7.16 6.62
C ILE A 39 13.44 7.09 5.50
N SER A 40 13.44 8.04 4.59
CA SER A 40 14.28 8.09 3.40
C SER A 40 14.84 9.50 3.16
N LEU A 41 16.13 9.56 2.81
CA LEU A 41 16.79 10.76 2.28
C LEU A 41 17.10 10.62 0.78
N GLY A 42 16.43 9.68 0.11
CA GLY A 42 16.64 9.36 -1.30
C GLY A 42 16.39 10.56 -2.22
N ALA A 43 17.20 10.67 -3.28
CA ALA A 43 17.12 11.78 -4.23
C ALA A 43 16.08 11.57 -5.35
N SER A 44 15.60 10.34 -5.54
CA SER A 44 14.62 10.01 -6.58
C SER A 44 13.40 9.31 -6.00
N LEU A 45 12.26 9.46 -6.67
CA LEU A 45 11.02 8.79 -6.27
C LEU A 45 11.22 7.28 -6.14
N ALA A 46 11.95 6.66 -7.07
CA ALA A 46 12.19 5.23 -7.06
C ALA A 46 12.92 4.76 -5.79
N VAL A 47 13.96 5.49 -5.36
CA VAL A 47 14.70 5.18 -4.14
C VAL A 47 13.81 5.40 -2.91
N VAL A 48 13.12 6.53 -2.86
CA VAL A 48 12.23 6.89 -1.75
C VAL A 48 11.10 5.87 -1.57
N VAL A 49 10.42 5.50 -2.65
CA VAL A 49 9.33 4.52 -2.64
C VAL A 49 9.84 3.16 -2.16
N PHE A 50 10.99 2.70 -2.66
CA PHE A 50 11.59 1.44 -2.23
C PHE A 50 11.90 1.44 -0.73
N GLU A 51 12.57 2.48 -0.23
CA GLU A 51 12.96 2.58 1.19
C GLU A 51 11.74 2.67 2.11
N VAL A 52 10.70 3.38 1.68
CA VAL A 52 9.43 3.46 2.40
C VAL A 52 8.71 2.12 2.43
N LEU A 53 8.67 1.39 1.30
CA LEU A 53 8.08 0.03 1.24
C LEU A 53 8.85 -0.97 2.11
N ASP A 54 10.19 -0.98 2.06
CA ASP A 54 11.03 -1.85 2.90
C ASP A 54 10.83 -1.53 4.39
N THR A 55 10.80 -0.25 4.74
CA THR A 55 10.54 0.18 6.12
C THR A 55 9.15 -0.22 6.57
N ALA A 56 8.13 -0.06 5.73
CA ALA A 56 6.76 -0.42 6.03
C ALA A 56 6.58 -1.92 6.25
N ASP A 57 7.26 -2.75 5.45
CA ASP A 57 7.27 -4.20 5.62
C ASP A 57 7.92 -4.60 6.95
N ARG A 58 9.09 -4.01 7.25
CA ARG A 58 9.87 -4.31 8.46
C ARG A 58 9.21 -3.84 9.75
N GLU A 59 8.57 -2.68 9.72
CA GLU A 59 7.85 -2.11 10.87
C GLU A 59 6.38 -2.57 10.93
N GLY A 60 5.89 -3.32 9.93
CA GLY A 60 4.58 -3.95 9.93
C GLY A 60 3.40 -3.02 9.59
N TRP A 61 3.63 -1.89 8.92
CA TRP A 61 2.59 -0.95 8.47
C TRP A 61 2.40 -0.90 6.94
N ILE A 62 2.84 -1.95 6.25
CA ILE A 62 2.72 -2.08 4.79
C ILE A 62 1.25 -2.05 4.31
N GLN A 63 0.32 -2.58 5.11
CA GLN A 63 -1.09 -2.62 4.75
C GLN A 63 -1.72 -1.23 4.76
N GLU A 64 -1.40 -0.42 5.78
CA GLU A 64 -1.82 0.97 5.89
C GLU A 64 -1.23 1.81 4.75
N LEU A 65 0.02 1.54 4.36
CA LEU A 65 0.66 2.22 3.22
C LEU A 65 -0.07 1.94 1.90
N ILE A 66 -0.39 0.69 1.62
CA ILE A 66 -1.12 0.31 0.40
C ILE A 66 -2.55 0.87 0.43
N ALA A 67 -3.22 0.84 1.58
CA ALA A 67 -4.55 1.40 1.75
C ALA A 67 -4.56 2.92 1.52
N GLY A 68 -3.67 3.67 2.16
CA GLY A 68 -3.53 5.12 1.98
C GLY A 68 -3.19 5.50 0.54
N ALA A 69 -2.33 4.71 -0.12
CA ALA A 69 -2.03 4.90 -1.53
C ALA A 69 -3.26 4.74 -2.43
N ARG A 70 -4.10 3.73 -2.19
CA ARG A 70 -5.35 3.53 -2.93
C ARG A 70 -6.41 4.59 -2.67
N GLU A 71 -6.49 5.10 -1.45
CA GLU A 71 -7.39 6.20 -1.11
C GLU A 71 -6.96 7.50 -1.80
N SER A 72 -5.65 7.75 -1.87
CA SER A 72 -5.08 8.93 -2.53
C SER A 72 -5.17 8.86 -4.06
N ASN A 73 -5.02 7.68 -4.65
CA ASN A 73 -5.11 7.48 -6.10
C ASN A 73 -5.99 6.26 -6.46
N PRO A 74 -7.33 6.37 -6.30
CA PRO A 74 -8.25 5.26 -6.54
C PRO A 74 -8.37 4.90 -8.03
N GLY A 75 -7.92 5.78 -8.93
CA GLY A 75 -7.98 5.58 -10.37
C GLY A 75 -6.78 4.83 -10.95
N ASN A 76 -5.74 4.55 -10.16
CA ASN A 76 -4.56 3.86 -10.66
C ASN A 76 -4.79 2.34 -10.72
N PRO A 77 -4.80 1.72 -11.92
CA PRO A 77 -5.10 0.30 -12.09
C PRO A 77 -4.00 -0.60 -11.52
N GLN A 78 -2.73 -0.17 -11.55
CA GLN A 78 -1.60 -0.96 -11.03
C GLN A 78 -1.66 -1.07 -9.51
N LEU A 79 -2.00 0.02 -8.80
CA LEU A 79 -2.22 0.00 -7.36
C LEU A 79 -3.43 -0.86 -6.97
N ALA A 80 -4.50 -0.82 -7.77
CA ALA A 80 -5.67 -1.64 -7.54
C ALA A 80 -5.33 -3.14 -7.67
N GLU A 81 -4.70 -3.55 -8.77
CA GLU A 81 -4.27 -4.93 -9.01
C GLU A 81 -3.32 -5.42 -7.92
N PHE A 82 -2.36 -4.59 -7.53
CA PHE A 82 -1.41 -4.93 -6.48
C PHE A 82 -2.10 -5.15 -5.12
N ALA A 83 -3.01 -4.25 -4.73
CA ALA A 83 -3.72 -4.39 -3.46
C ALA A 83 -4.69 -5.58 -3.42
N GLU A 84 -5.30 -5.92 -4.56
CA GLU A 84 -6.11 -7.15 -4.67
C GLU A 84 -5.25 -8.39 -4.43
N GLY A 85 -4.07 -8.46 -5.07
CA GLY A 85 -3.11 -9.54 -4.85
C GLY A 85 -2.56 -9.62 -3.42
N PHE A 86 -2.50 -8.47 -2.72
CA PHE A 86 -2.02 -8.39 -1.33
C PHE A 86 -3.11 -8.68 -0.28
N GLY A 87 -4.34 -9.00 -0.70
CA GLY A 87 -5.46 -9.28 0.20
C GLY A 87 -6.10 -8.03 0.83
N LEU A 88 -5.83 -6.85 0.28
CA LEU A 88 -6.40 -5.55 0.66
C LEU A 88 -7.56 -5.13 -0.25
N ALA A 89 -8.05 -6.05 -1.09
CA ALA A 89 -9.38 -5.95 -1.65
C ALA A 89 -10.40 -5.81 -0.50
N PRO A 90 -11.51 -5.05 -0.67
CA PRO A 90 -12.61 -5.16 0.27
C PRO A 90 -12.99 -6.62 0.32
N VAL A 91 -12.85 -7.25 1.51
CA VAL A 91 -13.11 -8.67 1.76
C VAL A 91 -14.26 -9.13 0.88
N GLY A 92 -13.92 -9.76 -0.24
CA GLY A 92 -14.88 -10.08 -1.28
C GLY A 92 -15.77 -11.18 -0.72
N ARG A 93 -16.99 -10.83 -0.32
CA ARG A 93 -18.20 -11.64 -0.05
C ARG A 93 -18.10 -12.94 0.77
N GLU A 94 -17.05 -13.74 0.68
CA GLU A 94 -16.94 -15.08 1.28
C GLU A 94 -16.97 -15.05 2.82
N ARG A 95 -16.47 -13.98 3.45
CA ARG A 95 -16.57 -13.81 4.91
C ARG A 95 -17.93 -13.30 5.38
N ARG A 96 -18.73 -12.69 4.49
CA ARG A 96 -20.14 -12.32 4.77
C ARG A 96 -21.04 -13.55 4.71
N ASP A 97 -20.80 -14.44 3.74
CA ASP A 97 -21.58 -15.69 3.61
C ASP A 97 -21.34 -16.65 4.79
N ALA A 98 -20.11 -16.69 5.33
CA ALA A 98 -19.79 -17.45 6.53
C ALA A 98 -20.50 -16.93 7.81
N LEU A 99 -20.68 -15.61 7.93
CA LEU A 99 -21.40 -15.00 9.06
C LEU A 99 -22.92 -15.19 8.96
N GLN A 100 -23.48 -15.17 7.74
CA GLN A 100 -24.91 -15.41 7.52
C GLN A 100 -25.32 -16.86 7.80
N ARG A 101 -24.40 -17.83 7.65
CA ARG A 101 -24.65 -19.24 7.98
C ARG A 101 -24.69 -19.54 9.47
N VAL A 102 -24.01 -18.74 10.29
CA VAL A 102 -23.89 -18.97 11.75
C VAL A 102 -25.03 -18.28 12.53
N LEU A 103 -25.63 -17.24 11.97
CA LEU A 103 -26.71 -16.47 12.61
C LEU A 103 -28.12 -16.80 12.06
N GLY A 104 -28.24 -17.85 11.24
CA GLY A 104 -29.49 -18.29 10.63
C GLY A 104 -29.76 -19.77 10.87
N ALA A 105 -30.13 -20.13 12.09
CA ALA A 105 -30.87 -21.34 12.46
C ALA A 105 -31.79 -21.02 13.64
#